data_AF-A0A8T0EID8-F1
#
_entry.id   AF-A0A8T0EID8-F1
#
_cell.length_a   1.000
_cell.length_b   1.000
_cell.length_c   1.000
_cell.angle_alpha   90.00
_cell.angle_beta   90.00
_cell.angle_gamma   90.00
#
_symmetry.space_group_name_H-M   'P 1'
#
loop_
_entity.id
_entity.type
_entity.pdbx_description
1 polymer ?
#
loop_
_entity_poly.entity_id
_entity_poly.type
_entity_poly.pdbx_seq_one_letter_code
_entity_poly.pdbx_strand_id
1 'polypeptide(L)'
;MTSRLSKRFYRPEGTEDSVLDRGATAEAENRWVFEISWEVVNKVGGIYTVIRSKAGVSVEELGDQYCLLGPFNDALVKTEVEVMEPPESFYKNAIQSMKNSGIKVIYGRWLIDGYPRVVLFDIGSAAWKLDEWKRDLWNIANIGVPWHDRESNDAIIFGYLVAWFLEEFYKQVEEERDAPFVIAHFHEWLAGIGLILCRTRHLDVATVFTTHATLLGRYLCAANLDFYNNLDKFNLDKEAGDRGIYHRYCMERAAVHQFTTFLQVLKSPPGNLSICLSVNQM
;
A
#
# COMPACT_ATOMS: atom_id res chain seq x y z
N MET A 1 23.33 -22.63 -25.25
CA MET A 1 22.81 -21.99 -24.03
C MET A 1 22.05 -20.74 -24.45
N THR A 2 20.76 -20.88 -24.73
CA THR A 2 19.90 -19.82 -25.28
C THR A 2 19.15 -19.15 -24.13
N SER A 3 19.26 -17.82 -24.06
CA SER A 3 18.74 -17.01 -22.96
C SER A 3 17.20 -17.02 -22.91
N ARG A 4 16.63 -16.88 -21.71
CA ARG A 4 15.17 -16.82 -21.44
C ARG A 4 14.40 -15.80 -22.31
N LEU A 5 15.08 -14.85 -22.95
CA LEU A 5 14.49 -13.83 -23.82
C LEU A 5 13.98 -14.37 -25.16
N SER A 6 14.53 -15.48 -25.69
CA SER A 6 14.09 -16.04 -26.97
C SER A 6 12.77 -16.81 -26.89
N LYS A 7 12.26 -17.11 -25.68
CA LYS A 7 10.98 -17.81 -25.48
C LYS A 7 9.75 -16.91 -25.64
N ARG A 8 9.92 -15.59 -25.78
CA ARG A 8 8.77 -14.67 -25.95
C ARG A 8 8.15 -14.72 -27.35
N PHE A 9 8.83 -15.27 -28.34
CA PHE A 9 8.35 -15.37 -29.73
C PHE A 9 7.86 -16.76 -30.15
N TYR A 10 7.97 -17.76 -29.28
CA TYR A 10 7.42 -19.09 -29.49
C TYR A 10 7.00 -19.65 -28.11
N ARG A 11 5.81 -19.27 -27.65
CA ARG A 11 5.14 -20.01 -26.57
C ARG A 11 4.38 -21.15 -27.26
N PRO A 12 4.69 -22.43 -26.95
CA PRO A 12 3.80 -23.52 -27.33
C PRO A 12 2.45 -23.29 -26.64
N GLU A 13 1.35 -23.33 -27.39
CA GLU A 13 0.02 -23.38 -26.80
C GLU A 13 -0.03 -24.55 -25.79
N GLY A 14 -0.33 -24.27 -24.51
CA GLY A 14 -0.57 -25.33 -23.52
C GLY A 14 0.33 -25.40 -22.29
N THR A 15 1.11 -24.38 -21.92
CA THR A 15 1.54 -24.23 -20.51
C THR A 15 0.47 -23.44 -19.77
N GLU A 16 -0.30 -24.10 -18.90
CA GLU A 16 -1.39 -23.56 -18.04
C GLU A 16 -1.45 -22.03 -18.05
N ASP A 17 -2.34 -21.49 -18.90
CA ASP A 17 -2.71 -20.09 -18.80
C ASP A 17 -3.25 -19.88 -17.38
N SER A 18 -2.67 -18.95 -16.63
CA SER A 18 -3.27 -18.50 -15.38
C SER A 18 -4.70 -18.07 -15.72
N VAL A 19 -5.69 -18.87 -15.32
CA VAL A 19 -7.08 -18.62 -15.66
C VAL A 19 -7.47 -17.31 -14.97
N LEU A 20 -7.57 -16.24 -15.75
CA LEU A 20 -8.08 -14.94 -15.29
C LEU A 20 -9.60 -15.07 -15.22
N ASP A 21 -10.09 -15.57 -14.09
CA ASP A 21 -11.49 -15.91 -13.85
C ASP A 21 -12.29 -14.77 -13.23
N ARG A 22 -11.73 -13.56 -13.19
CA ARG A 22 -12.33 -12.36 -12.59
C ARG A 22 -12.74 -12.57 -11.14
N GLY A 23 -11.92 -13.30 -10.39
CA GLY A 23 -12.09 -13.49 -8.95
C GLY A 23 -13.00 -14.62 -8.53
N ALA A 24 -13.49 -15.46 -9.45
CA ALA A 24 -14.38 -16.57 -9.09
C ALA A 24 -13.72 -17.55 -8.10
N THR A 25 -12.46 -17.93 -8.36
CA THR A 25 -11.68 -18.76 -7.43
C THR A 25 -11.33 -17.99 -6.16
N ALA A 26 -11.00 -16.70 -6.26
CA ALA A 26 -10.67 -15.89 -5.09
C ALA A 26 -11.87 -15.73 -4.13
N GLU A 27 -13.08 -15.56 -4.66
CA GLU A 27 -14.32 -15.50 -3.88
C GLU A 27 -14.62 -16.86 -3.22
N ALA A 28 -14.51 -17.96 -3.97
CA ALA A 28 -14.74 -19.31 -3.45
C ALA A 28 -13.77 -19.68 -2.31
N GLU A 29 -12.53 -19.19 -2.38
CA GLU A 29 -11.49 -19.40 -1.37
C GLU A 29 -11.44 -18.30 -0.30
N ASN A 30 -12.36 -17.33 -0.34
CA ASN A 30 -12.40 -16.17 0.55
C ASN A 30 -11.06 -15.41 0.64
N ARG A 31 -10.37 -15.28 -0.50
CA ARG A 31 -9.12 -14.53 -0.64
C ARG A 31 -9.42 -13.08 -0.98
N TRP A 32 -8.82 -12.15 -0.25
CA TRP A 32 -8.99 -10.71 -0.43
C TRP A 32 -7.65 -10.04 -0.62
N VAL A 33 -7.58 -9.06 -1.53
CA VAL A 33 -6.38 -8.26 -1.76
C VAL A 33 -6.74 -6.78 -1.62
N PHE A 34 -6.10 -6.15 -0.65
CA PHE A 34 -6.11 -4.70 -0.46
C PHE A 34 -4.79 -4.12 -0.94
N GLU A 35 -4.84 -3.17 -1.87
CA GLU A 35 -3.67 -2.44 -2.33
C GLU A 35 -3.74 -0.99 -1.86
N ILE A 36 -2.74 -0.58 -1.08
CA ILE A 36 -2.76 0.64 -0.28
C ILE A 36 -1.69 1.59 -0.80
N SER A 37 -2.11 2.80 -1.17
CA SER A 37 -1.17 3.85 -1.54
C SER A 37 -1.74 5.24 -1.29
N TRP A 38 -0.84 6.18 -1.00
CA TRP A 38 -1.17 7.60 -0.97
C TRP A 38 -1.69 8.14 -2.30
N GLU A 39 -1.35 7.47 -3.41
CA GLU A 39 -1.69 7.91 -4.76
C GLU A 39 -2.95 7.24 -5.35
N VAL A 40 -3.68 6.42 -4.57
CA VAL A 40 -4.99 5.89 -4.99
C VAL A 40 -5.97 7.06 -5.15
N VAL A 41 -6.53 7.26 -6.35
CA VAL A 41 -7.43 8.39 -6.70
C VAL A 41 -6.78 9.77 -6.51
N ASN A 42 -5.48 9.83 -6.21
CA ASN A 42 -4.78 11.05 -5.83
C ASN A 42 -3.46 11.18 -6.60
N LYS A 43 -3.49 11.83 -7.76
CA LYS A 43 -2.31 11.94 -8.62
C LYS A 43 -1.27 12.89 -8.03
N VAL A 44 -0.22 12.33 -7.44
CA VAL A 44 0.94 13.06 -6.93
C VAL A 44 2.18 12.85 -7.80
N GLY A 45 2.41 11.63 -8.28
CA GLY A 45 3.63 11.23 -8.95
C GLY A 45 3.49 9.98 -9.83
N GLY A 46 4.55 9.17 -9.85
CA GLY A 46 4.65 7.99 -10.71
C GLY A 46 3.82 6.81 -10.23
N ILE A 47 3.56 6.72 -8.92
CA ILE A 47 2.88 5.57 -8.30
C ILE A 47 1.43 5.52 -8.77
N TYR A 48 0.77 6.69 -8.90
CA TYR A 48 -0.56 6.80 -9.52
C TYR A 48 -0.62 6.08 -10.87
N THR A 49 0.39 6.28 -11.72
CA THR A 49 0.42 5.67 -13.06
C THR A 49 0.61 4.17 -12.98
N VAL A 50 1.45 3.68 -12.05
CA VAL A 50 1.66 2.24 -11.83
C VAL A 50 0.36 1.58 -11.38
N ILE A 51 -0.27 2.09 -10.31
CA ILE A 51 -1.50 1.52 -9.76
C ILE A 51 -2.63 1.59 -10.80
N ARG A 52 -2.81 2.75 -11.45
CA ARG A 52 -3.86 2.95 -12.46
C ARG A 52 -3.73 2.01 -13.66
N SER A 53 -2.51 1.79 -14.15
CA SER A 53 -2.29 0.89 -15.30
C SER A 53 -2.35 -0.59 -14.93
N LYS A 54 -2.06 -0.94 -13.68
CA LYS A 54 -2.13 -2.32 -13.15
C LYS A 54 -3.57 -2.72 -12.76
N ALA A 55 -4.44 -1.75 -12.47
CA ALA A 55 -5.79 -2.02 -11.99
C ALA A 55 -6.59 -2.96 -12.91
N GLY A 56 -6.53 -2.74 -14.24
CA GLY A 56 -7.19 -3.59 -15.24
C GLY A 56 -6.90 -5.08 -15.06
N VAL A 57 -5.63 -5.45 -15.15
CA VAL A 57 -5.21 -6.87 -14.99
C VAL A 57 -5.48 -7.40 -13.59
N SER A 58 -5.40 -6.56 -12.56
CA SER A 58 -5.68 -6.97 -11.17
C SER A 58 -7.14 -7.37 -10.99
N VAL A 59 -8.06 -6.63 -11.61
CA VAL A 59 -9.49 -6.95 -11.60
C VAL A 59 -9.80 -8.13 -12.53
N GLU A 60 -9.09 -8.30 -13.64
CA GLU A 60 -9.23 -9.49 -14.48
C GLU A 60 -8.87 -10.79 -13.72
N GLU A 61 -7.92 -10.72 -12.79
CA GLU A 61 -7.54 -11.85 -11.93
C GLU A 61 -8.45 -12.00 -10.71
N LEU A 62 -8.69 -10.92 -9.96
CA LEU A 62 -9.27 -10.97 -8.61
C LEU A 62 -10.70 -10.45 -8.53
N GLY A 63 -11.20 -9.80 -9.59
CA GLY A 63 -12.54 -9.23 -9.65
C GLY A 63 -12.83 -8.32 -8.46
N ASP A 64 -13.93 -8.65 -7.77
CA ASP A 64 -14.46 -7.91 -6.64
C ASP A 64 -13.77 -8.20 -5.29
N GLN A 65 -12.84 -9.17 -5.28
CA GLN A 65 -11.97 -9.46 -4.15
C GLN A 65 -10.76 -8.50 -4.06
N TYR A 66 -10.59 -7.61 -5.05
CA TYR A 66 -9.54 -6.61 -5.09
C TYR A 66 -10.07 -5.20 -4.77
N CYS A 67 -9.44 -4.54 -3.79
CA CYS A 67 -9.83 -3.22 -3.33
C CYS A 67 -8.63 -2.31 -3.10
N LEU A 68 -8.73 -1.07 -3.54
CA LEU A 68 -7.71 -0.04 -3.39
C LEU A 68 -8.02 0.88 -2.20
N LEU A 69 -7.04 1.12 -1.33
CA LEU A 69 -7.17 1.97 -0.16
C LEU A 69 -6.34 3.25 -0.32
N GLY A 70 -6.96 4.41 -0.09
CA GLY A 70 -6.32 5.71 -0.30
C GLY A 70 -6.84 6.84 0.58
N PRO A 71 -6.16 8.01 0.59
CA PRO A 71 -6.67 9.20 1.25
C PRO A 71 -7.83 9.82 0.45
N PHE A 72 -8.84 10.34 1.14
CA PHE A 72 -9.98 11.04 0.55
C PHE A 72 -9.58 12.44 0.10
N ASN A 73 -9.93 12.79 -1.13
CA ASN A 73 -9.85 14.14 -1.68
C ASN A 73 -11.18 14.51 -2.35
N ASP A 74 -11.90 15.48 -1.78
CA ASP A 74 -13.26 15.84 -2.20
C ASP A 74 -13.37 16.23 -3.69
N ALA A 75 -12.39 16.96 -4.20
CA ALA A 75 -12.39 17.39 -5.60
C ALA A 75 -12.21 16.20 -6.55
N LEU A 76 -11.31 15.29 -6.21
CA LEU A 76 -10.98 14.13 -7.05
C LEU A 76 -12.06 13.05 -6.98
N VAL A 77 -12.66 12.82 -5.81
CA VAL A 77 -13.75 11.84 -5.66
C VAL A 77 -14.93 12.20 -6.56
N LYS A 78 -15.29 13.49 -6.67
CA LYS A 78 -16.39 13.94 -7.53
C LYS A 78 -16.16 13.69 -9.02
N THR A 79 -14.91 13.58 -9.46
CA THR A 79 -14.54 13.46 -10.88
C THR A 79 -14.02 12.09 -11.27
N GLU A 80 -13.39 11.37 -10.34
CA GLU A 80 -12.72 10.09 -10.61
C GLU A 80 -13.42 8.89 -9.97
N VAL A 81 -14.40 9.07 -9.08
CA VAL A 81 -15.00 7.95 -8.35
C VAL A 81 -16.51 7.93 -8.52
N GLU A 82 -17.04 6.76 -8.90
CA GLU A 82 -18.46 6.47 -8.76
C GLU A 82 -18.72 6.06 -7.31
N VAL A 83 -19.21 7.01 -6.52
CA VAL A 83 -19.54 6.78 -5.10
C VAL A 83 -20.80 5.92 -5.01
N MET A 84 -20.71 4.83 -4.27
CA MET A 84 -21.82 3.90 -4.09
C MET A 84 -21.75 3.25 -2.70
N GLU A 85 -22.79 2.51 -2.32
CA GLU A 85 -22.73 1.68 -1.12
C GLU A 85 -22.12 0.32 -1.45
N PRO A 86 -21.34 -0.29 -0.54
CA PRO A 86 -20.85 -1.64 -0.73
C PRO A 86 -22.00 -2.63 -0.87
N PRO A 87 -21.94 -3.57 -1.82
CA PRO A 87 -22.99 -4.58 -1.97
C PRO A 87 -22.99 -5.60 -0.83
N GLU A 88 -21.84 -5.88 -0.23
CA GLU A 88 -21.72 -6.84 0.87
C GLU A 88 -21.92 -6.20 2.26
N SER A 89 -22.61 -6.92 3.13
CA SER A 89 -22.91 -6.51 4.51
C SER A 89 -21.65 -6.30 5.35
N PHE A 90 -20.68 -7.22 5.29
CA PHE A 90 -19.43 -7.08 6.05
C PHE A 90 -18.65 -5.79 5.70
N TYR A 91 -18.59 -5.40 4.42
CA TYR A 91 -17.98 -4.13 4.01
C TYR A 91 -18.73 -2.94 4.57
N LYS A 92 -20.06 -2.98 4.46
CA LYS A 92 -20.94 -1.92 4.94
C LYS A 92 -20.81 -1.75 6.46
N ASN A 93 -20.79 -2.86 7.20
CA ASN A 93 -20.65 -2.87 8.65
C ASN A 93 -19.29 -2.33 9.08
N ALA A 94 -18.21 -2.74 8.40
CA ALA A 94 -16.87 -2.24 8.69
C ALA A 94 -16.75 -0.73 8.48
N ILE A 95 -17.28 -0.23 7.35
CA ILE A 95 -17.32 1.21 7.06
C ILE A 95 -18.22 1.95 8.06
N GLN A 96 -19.37 1.37 8.40
CA GLN A 96 -20.32 1.98 9.34
C GLN A 96 -19.75 2.07 10.75
N SER A 97 -18.98 1.07 11.21
CA SER A 97 -18.27 1.06 12.49
C SER A 97 -17.31 2.26 12.60
N MET A 98 -16.54 2.53 11.53
CA MET A 98 -15.68 3.71 11.45
C MET A 98 -16.47 5.03 11.40
N LYS A 99 -17.55 5.09 10.61
CA LYS A 99 -18.45 6.25 10.53
C LYS A 99 -19.08 6.59 11.89
N ASN A 100 -19.49 5.57 12.65
CA ASN A 100 -20.04 5.73 14.00
C ASN A 100 -19.02 6.33 14.97
N SER A 101 -17.72 6.11 14.71
CA SER A 101 -16.62 6.70 15.45
C SER A 101 -16.21 8.10 14.96
N GLY A 102 -17.01 8.70 14.06
CA GLY A 102 -16.78 10.05 13.52
C GLY A 102 -15.80 10.12 12.36
N ILE A 103 -15.37 8.98 11.81
CA ILE A 103 -14.45 8.93 10.67
C ILE A 103 -15.23 8.99 9.36
N LYS A 104 -14.90 9.92 8.49
CA LYS A 104 -15.50 9.97 7.15
C LYS A 104 -14.76 9.00 6.22
N VAL A 105 -15.50 8.01 5.74
CA VAL A 105 -15.03 6.98 4.82
C VAL A 105 -15.96 6.92 3.61
N ILE A 106 -15.37 6.91 2.41
CA ILE A 106 -16.09 6.82 1.14
C ILE A 106 -15.76 5.49 0.47
N TYR A 107 -16.80 4.77 0.07
CA TYR A 107 -16.69 3.60 -0.80
C TYR A 107 -17.11 3.99 -2.22
N GLY A 108 -16.49 3.37 -3.22
CA GLY A 108 -16.87 3.56 -4.60
C GLY A 108 -16.08 2.69 -5.55
N ARG A 109 -16.18 3.03 -6.83
CA ARG A 109 -15.41 2.44 -7.92
C ARG A 109 -14.59 3.50 -8.61
N TRP A 110 -13.31 3.23 -8.85
CA TRP A 110 -12.45 4.19 -9.54
C TRP A 110 -12.73 4.14 -11.04
N LEU A 111 -13.02 5.30 -11.64
CA LEU A 111 -13.35 5.49 -13.07
C LEU A 111 -12.09 5.39 -13.95
N ILE A 112 -11.46 4.22 -13.93
CA ILE A 112 -10.30 3.84 -14.72
C ILE A 112 -10.52 2.45 -15.33
N ASP A 113 -9.57 2.01 -16.16
CA ASP A 113 -9.61 0.66 -16.70
C ASP A 113 -9.58 -0.39 -15.59
N GLY A 114 -10.43 -1.41 -15.72
CA GLY A 114 -10.70 -2.41 -14.68
C GLY A 114 -11.81 -2.06 -13.69
N TYR A 115 -12.21 -0.79 -13.54
CA TYR A 115 -13.28 -0.39 -12.62
C TYR A 115 -13.13 -0.97 -11.17
N PRO A 116 -11.96 -0.81 -10.53
CA PRO A 116 -11.67 -1.44 -9.24
C PRO A 116 -12.44 -0.78 -8.08
N ARG A 117 -12.68 -1.55 -7.02
CA ARG A 117 -13.23 -1.03 -5.75
C ARG A 117 -12.23 -0.09 -5.08
N VAL A 118 -12.72 0.99 -4.49
CA VAL A 118 -11.91 1.92 -3.68
C VAL A 118 -12.58 2.21 -2.34
N VAL A 119 -11.77 2.29 -1.29
CA VAL A 119 -12.15 2.86 0.01
C VAL A 119 -11.21 4.02 0.31
N LEU A 120 -11.79 5.20 0.54
CA LEU A 120 -11.07 6.44 0.72
C LEU A 120 -11.34 7.04 2.10
N PHE A 121 -10.26 7.36 2.82
CA PHE A 121 -10.31 7.81 4.20
C PHE A 121 -10.04 9.31 4.34
N ASP A 122 -10.95 10.04 4.98
CA ASP A 122 -10.72 11.44 5.30
C ASP A 122 -9.80 11.59 6.52
N ILE A 123 -8.54 11.90 6.25
CA ILE A 123 -7.50 12.16 7.25
C ILE A 123 -7.92 13.29 8.20
N GLY A 124 -8.61 14.31 7.69
CA GLY A 124 -9.07 15.45 8.49
C GLY A 124 -10.05 15.02 9.59
N SER A 125 -10.91 14.04 9.32
CA SER A 125 -11.89 13.52 10.29
C SER A 125 -11.25 12.80 11.49
N ALA A 126 -10.00 12.34 11.34
CA ALA A 126 -9.25 11.64 12.37
C ALA A 126 -8.16 12.49 13.03
N ALA A 127 -8.01 13.77 12.66
CA ALA A 127 -6.92 14.62 13.14
C ALA A 127 -6.87 14.75 14.68
N TRP A 128 -8.02 14.65 15.35
CA TRP A 128 -8.12 14.70 16.81
C TRP A 128 -7.46 13.52 17.52
N LYS A 129 -7.19 12.40 16.84
CA LYS A 129 -6.46 11.24 17.38
C LYS A 129 -4.95 11.31 17.16
N LEU A 130 -4.44 12.30 16.44
CA LEU A 130 -3.04 12.34 16.01
C LEU A 130 -2.05 12.22 17.18
N ASP A 131 -2.26 12.96 18.27
CA ASP A 131 -1.33 12.96 19.41
C ASP A 131 -1.31 11.61 20.14
N GLU A 132 -2.48 10.96 20.25
CA GLU A 132 -2.60 9.61 20.79
C GLU A 132 -1.84 8.61 19.92
N TRP A 133 -2.04 8.66 18.60
CA TRP A 133 -1.41 7.75 17.65
C TRP A 133 0.09 7.99 17.49
N LYS A 134 0.56 9.23 17.64
CA LYS A 134 2.01 9.51 17.73
C LYS A 134 2.65 8.85 18.93
N ARG A 135 1.99 8.96 20.09
CA ARG A 135 2.48 8.32 21.33
C ARG A 135 2.46 6.80 21.20
N ASP A 136 1.40 6.24 20.64
CA ASP A 136 1.31 4.80 20.38
C ASP A 136 2.42 4.34 19.42
N LEU A 137 2.63 5.03 18.30
CA LEU A 137 3.69 4.74 17.34
C LEU A 137 5.09 4.78 17.97
N TRP A 138 5.34 5.76 18.85
CA TRP A 138 6.59 5.81 19.62
C TRP A 138 6.75 4.57 20.50
N ASN A 139 5.70 4.15 21.20
CA ASN A 139 5.77 3.01 22.11
C ASN A 139 6.00 1.68 21.37
N ILE A 140 5.38 1.48 20.20
CA ILE A 140 5.47 0.21 19.47
C ILE A 140 6.68 0.12 18.54
N ALA A 141 7.15 1.24 17.98
CA ALA A 141 8.17 1.26 16.94
C ALA A 141 9.36 2.19 17.22
N ASN A 142 9.33 2.98 18.32
CA ASN A 142 10.34 3.99 18.65
C ASN A 142 10.53 5.05 17.54
N ILE A 143 9.46 5.37 16.81
CA ILE A 143 9.49 6.37 15.73
C ILE A 143 8.85 7.67 16.23
N GLY A 144 9.66 8.71 16.37
CA GLY A 144 9.21 10.05 16.74
C GLY A 144 9.00 10.92 15.51
N VAL A 145 7.84 11.58 15.40
CA VAL A 145 7.52 12.48 14.29
C VAL A 145 7.38 13.93 14.75
N PRO A 146 8.14 14.88 14.17
CA PRO A 146 8.04 16.30 14.50
C PRO A 146 6.63 16.85 14.30
N TRP A 147 6.21 17.77 15.17
CA TRP A 147 4.86 18.35 15.11
C TRP A 147 4.58 19.14 13.82
N HIS A 148 5.59 19.81 13.27
CA HIS A 148 5.46 20.65 12.08
C HIS A 148 5.51 19.86 10.75
N ASP A 149 5.92 18.58 10.76
CA ASP A 149 5.95 17.79 9.53
C ASP A 149 4.57 17.21 9.22
N ARG A 150 3.79 17.99 8.45
CA ARG A 150 2.45 17.62 8.03
C ARG A 150 2.40 16.30 7.26
N GLU A 151 3.37 16.04 6.37
CA GLU A 151 3.33 14.85 5.52
C GLU A 151 3.46 13.57 6.36
N SER A 152 4.37 13.57 7.34
CA SER A 152 4.51 12.46 8.27
C SER A 152 3.31 12.33 9.22
N ASN A 153 2.73 13.45 9.66
CA ASN A 153 1.51 13.45 10.49
C ASN A 153 0.33 12.83 9.74
N ASP A 154 0.13 13.23 8.49
CA ASP A 154 -0.95 12.74 7.66
C ASP A 154 -0.75 11.24 7.33
N ALA A 155 0.50 10.81 7.11
CA ALA A 155 0.86 9.39 6.92
C ALA A 155 0.58 8.52 8.17
N ILE A 156 0.79 9.05 9.38
CA ILE A 156 0.40 8.37 10.62
C ILE A 156 -1.11 8.16 10.64
N ILE A 157 -1.88 9.24 10.48
CA ILE A 157 -3.35 9.15 10.51
C ILE A 157 -3.84 8.15 9.46
N PHE A 158 -3.34 8.25 8.23
CA PHE A 158 -3.71 7.34 7.15
C PHE A 158 -3.39 5.88 7.49
N GLY A 159 -2.19 5.60 7.99
CA GLY A 159 -1.80 4.24 8.39
C GLY A 159 -2.68 3.66 9.50
N TYR A 160 -3.04 4.45 10.51
CA TYR A 160 -3.95 4.02 11.56
C TYR A 160 -5.37 3.75 11.05
N LEU A 161 -5.88 4.59 10.14
CA LEU A 161 -7.18 4.38 9.52
C LEU A 161 -7.22 3.12 8.66
N VAL A 162 -6.15 2.86 7.89
CA VAL A 162 -6.02 1.64 7.09
C VAL A 162 -5.95 0.40 7.98
N ALA A 163 -5.11 0.40 9.02
CA ALA A 163 -5.00 -0.74 9.92
C ALA A 163 -6.31 -1.02 10.67
N TRP A 164 -7.01 0.03 11.11
CA TRP A 164 -8.33 -0.09 11.73
C TRP A 164 -9.35 -0.67 10.75
N PHE A 165 -9.39 -0.17 9.51
CA PHE A 165 -10.30 -0.71 8.50
C PHE A 165 -10.03 -2.18 8.22
N LEU A 166 -8.77 -2.59 8.06
CA LEU A 166 -8.41 -4.00 7.81
C LEU A 166 -8.79 -4.90 8.99
N GLU A 167 -8.58 -4.45 10.22
CA GLU A 167 -8.99 -5.16 11.43
C GLU A 167 -10.52 -5.34 11.49
N GLU A 168 -11.26 -4.26 11.24
CA GLU A 168 -12.72 -4.31 11.26
C GLU A 168 -13.27 -5.17 10.11
N PHE A 169 -12.71 -5.02 8.90
CA PHE A 169 -13.07 -5.84 7.75
C PHE A 169 -12.89 -7.33 8.04
N TYR A 170 -11.74 -7.72 8.59
CA TYR A 170 -11.45 -9.12 8.94
C TYR A 170 -12.51 -9.68 9.90
N LYS A 171 -12.80 -8.95 10.99
CA LYS A 171 -13.81 -9.35 11.98
C LYS A 171 -15.19 -9.53 11.37
N GLN A 172 -15.63 -8.55 10.56
CA GLN A 172 -16.96 -8.60 9.94
C GLN A 172 -17.09 -9.76 8.94
N VAL A 173 -16.03 -10.10 8.21
CA VAL A 173 -16.04 -11.25 7.29
C VAL A 173 -16.03 -12.58 8.06
N GLU A 174 -15.24 -12.68 9.13
CA GLU A 174 -15.19 -13.87 9.99
C GLU A 174 -16.52 -14.11 10.74
N GLU A 175 -17.28 -13.06 11.04
CA GLU A 175 -18.62 -13.18 11.63
C GLU A 175 -19.67 -13.68 10.62
N GLU A 176 -19.57 -13.29 9.35
CA GLU A 176 -20.55 -13.62 8.30
C GLU A 176 -20.20 -14.89 7.50
N ARG A 177 -18.92 -15.27 7.45
CA ARG A 177 -18.35 -16.36 6.63
C ARG A 177 -17.27 -17.11 7.43
N ASP A 178 -16.36 -17.79 6.73
CA ASP A 178 -15.14 -18.35 7.32
C ASP A 178 -14.03 -17.27 7.40
N ALA A 179 -12.99 -17.55 8.19
CA ALA A 179 -11.81 -16.68 8.30
C ALA A 179 -11.22 -16.36 6.91
N PRO A 180 -11.11 -15.07 6.53
CA PRO A 180 -10.63 -14.69 5.21
C PRO A 180 -9.11 -14.76 5.09
N PHE A 181 -8.62 -15.06 3.89
CA PHE A 181 -7.21 -14.90 3.56
C PHE A 181 -6.98 -13.50 3.00
N VAL A 182 -6.50 -12.58 3.84
CA VAL A 182 -6.31 -11.18 3.45
C VAL A 182 -4.85 -10.88 3.14
N ILE A 183 -4.60 -10.26 1.99
CA ILE A 183 -3.30 -9.68 1.61
C ILE A 183 -3.44 -8.15 1.60
N ALA A 184 -2.58 -7.46 2.34
CA ALA A 184 -2.46 -6.00 2.32
C ALA A 184 -1.12 -5.58 1.71
N HIS A 185 -1.18 -4.97 0.54
CA HIS A 185 -0.03 -4.54 -0.26
C HIS A 185 0.16 -3.03 -0.17
N PHE A 186 1.20 -2.59 0.54
CA PHE A 186 1.50 -1.20 0.80
C PHE A 186 2.56 -0.66 -0.16
N HIS A 187 2.28 0.50 -0.76
CA HIS A 187 3.19 1.22 -1.63
C HIS A 187 3.77 2.47 -0.96
N GLU A 188 5.09 2.50 -0.85
CA GLU A 188 5.92 3.52 -0.20
C GLU A 188 5.68 3.79 1.29
N TRP A 189 6.63 4.49 1.88
CA TRP A 189 6.66 4.86 3.30
C TRP A 189 5.42 5.64 3.78
N LEU A 190 4.75 6.40 2.91
CA LEU A 190 3.51 7.12 3.25
C LEU A 190 2.36 6.17 3.63
N ALA A 191 2.32 4.96 3.05
CA ALA A 191 1.38 3.91 3.44
C ALA A 191 1.98 2.94 4.48
N GLY A 192 3.29 3.03 4.74
CA GLY A 192 4.04 2.07 5.54
C GLY A 192 3.62 1.97 7.01
N ILE A 193 3.06 3.03 7.60
CA ILE A 193 2.56 2.99 8.99
C ILE A 193 1.46 1.93 9.15
N GLY A 194 0.57 1.78 8.17
CA GLY A 194 -0.47 0.76 8.22
C GLY A 194 0.11 -0.64 8.28
N LEU A 195 1.19 -0.90 7.54
CA LEU A 195 1.90 -2.18 7.56
C LEU A 195 2.51 -2.46 8.94
N ILE A 196 3.22 -1.47 9.50
CA ILE A 196 3.83 -1.59 10.84
C ILE A 196 2.75 -1.98 11.85
N LEU A 197 1.61 -1.28 11.84
CA LEU A 197 0.50 -1.53 12.75
C LEU A 197 -0.11 -2.93 12.58
N CYS A 198 -0.33 -3.39 11.34
CA CYS A 198 -0.85 -4.73 11.08
C CYS A 198 0.03 -5.80 11.76
N ARG A 199 1.34 -5.57 11.78
CA ARG A 199 2.33 -6.54 12.30
C ARG A 199 2.52 -6.43 13.80
N THR A 200 2.63 -5.21 14.33
CA THR A 200 2.77 -4.98 15.78
C THR A 200 1.50 -5.35 16.55
N ARG A 201 0.33 -5.27 15.91
CA ARG A 201 -0.96 -5.68 16.51
C ARG A 201 -1.35 -7.12 16.22
N HIS A 202 -0.51 -7.87 15.51
CA HIS A 202 -0.77 -9.27 15.13
C HIS A 202 -2.11 -9.48 14.43
N LEU A 203 -2.44 -8.60 13.47
CA LEU A 203 -3.59 -8.82 12.60
C LEU A 203 -3.32 -10.03 11.69
N ASP A 204 -4.33 -10.88 11.48
CA ASP A 204 -4.28 -12.04 10.58
C ASP A 204 -4.37 -11.60 9.11
N VAL A 205 -3.42 -10.78 8.69
CA VAL A 205 -3.30 -10.22 7.34
C VAL A 205 -1.87 -10.41 6.85
N ALA A 206 -1.70 -11.00 5.68
CA ALA A 206 -0.41 -11.09 5.01
C ALA A 206 -0.02 -9.72 4.45
N THR A 207 1.20 -9.24 4.72
CA THR A 207 1.62 -7.90 4.32
C THR A 207 2.69 -7.93 3.23
N VAL A 208 2.50 -7.12 2.19
CA VAL A 208 3.48 -6.90 1.12
C VAL A 208 3.89 -5.43 1.13
N PHE A 209 5.19 -5.15 1.05
CA PHE A 209 5.69 -3.78 0.92
C PHE A 209 6.39 -3.58 -0.43
N THR A 210 6.08 -2.47 -1.10
CA THR A 210 6.78 -2.05 -2.31
C THR A 210 7.26 -0.60 -2.21
N THR A 211 8.58 -0.43 -2.25
CA THR A 211 9.19 0.89 -2.47
C THR A 211 9.49 1.08 -3.95
N HIS A 212 9.12 2.24 -4.47
CA HIS A 212 9.36 2.63 -5.86
C HIS A 212 10.67 3.40 -5.99
N ALA A 213 11.05 4.14 -4.94
CA ALA A 213 12.36 4.73 -4.77
C ALA A 213 12.65 4.93 -3.28
N THR A 214 13.82 4.48 -2.82
CA THR A 214 14.22 4.70 -1.42
C THR A 214 14.39 6.19 -1.12
N LEU A 215 13.92 6.61 0.06
CA LEU A 215 13.97 8.01 0.48
C LEU A 215 15.41 8.54 0.39
N LEU A 216 16.35 7.87 1.06
CA LEU A 216 17.77 8.26 1.06
C LEU A 216 18.40 8.19 -0.34
N GLY A 217 18.03 7.20 -1.16
CA GLY A 217 18.56 7.08 -2.52
C GLY A 217 18.28 8.32 -3.37
N ARG A 218 17.06 8.89 -3.27
CA ARG A 218 16.71 10.13 -3.98
C ARG A 218 17.56 11.33 -3.55
N TYR A 219 17.80 11.48 -2.25
CA TYR A 219 18.62 12.59 -1.73
C TYR A 219 20.11 12.43 -2.04
N LEU A 220 20.64 11.21 -1.96
CA LEU A 220 22.06 10.94 -2.18
C LEU A 220 22.42 11.05 -3.67
N CYS A 221 21.58 10.57 -4.58
CA CYS A 221 21.78 10.73 -6.03
C CYS A 221 21.73 12.20 -6.48
N ALA A 222 20.95 13.04 -5.81
CA ALA A 222 20.92 14.48 -6.12
C ALA A 222 22.19 15.20 -5.65
N ALA A 223 22.89 14.66 -4.66
CA ALA A 223 24.04 15.29 -4.01
C ALA A 223 25.41 14.83 -4.54
N ASN A 224 25.51 13.66 -5.19
CA ASN A 224 26.81 13.08 -5.52
C ASN A 224 26.84 12.32 -6.86
N LEU A 225 27.92 12.50 -7.63
CA LEU A 225 28.14 11.86 -8.94
C LEU A 225 28.63 10.40 -8.85
N ASP A 226 29.04 9.94 -7.66
CA ASP A 226 29.58 8.57 -7.43
C ASP A 226 28.82 7.81 -6.33
N PHE A 227 27.49 7.82 -6.41
CA PHE A 227 26.60 7.19 -5.42
C PHE A 227 26.77 5.67 -5.33
N TYR A 228 26.68 4.97 -6.48
CA TYR A 228 26.61 3.50 -6.51
C TYR A 228 27.90 2.81 -6.03
N ASN A 229 29.06 3.45 -6.18
CA ASN A 229 30.35 2.86 -5.79
C ASN A 229 30.69 3.07 -4.30
N ASN A 230 29.86 3.80 -3.55
CA ASN A 230 30.12 4.14 -2.14
C ASN A 230 28.95 3.75 -1.21
N LEU A 231 28.02 2.91 -1.67
CA LEU A 231 26.82 2.51 -0.94
C LEU A 231 27.11 1.96 0.47
N ASP A 232 28.16 1.14 0.59
CA ASP A 232 28.61 0.51 1.82
C ASP A 232 29.33 1.47 2.79
N LYS A 233 29.75 2.65 2.31
CA LYS A 233 30.48 3.64 3.10
C LYS A 233 29.58 4.70 3.75
N PHE A 234 28.30 4.76 3.37
CA PHE A 234 27.37 5.73 3.93
C PHE A 234 26.85 5.28 5.29
N ASN A 235 26.91 6.19 6.26
CA ASN A 235 26.18 6.03 7.52
C ASN A 235 24.75 6.55 7.30
N LEU A 236 23.81 5.63 7.06
CA LEU A 236 22.42 5.96 6.68
C LEU A 236 21.72 6.84 7.73
N ASP A 237 21.90 6.55 9.01
CA ASP A 237 21.27 7.30 10.10
C ASP A 237 21.78 8.75 10.15
N LYS A 238 23.11 8.93 9.97
CA LYS A 238 23.72 10.26 9.89
C LYS A 238 23.24 11.02 8.65
N GLU A 239 23.25 10.39 7.48
CA GLU A 239 22.82 11.05 6.23
C GLU A 239 21.36 11.49 6.28
N ALA A 240 20.48 10.70 6.92
CA ALA A 240 19.08 11.05 7.13
C ALA A 240 18.91 12.17 8.18
N GLY A 241 19.70 12.14 9.26
CA GLY A 241 19.74 13.17 10.29
C GLY A 241 20.20 14.52 9.78
N ASP A 242 21.33 14.56 9.05
CA ASP A 242 21.92 15.78 8.49
C ASP A 242 20.98 16.49 7.51
N ARG A 243 20.04 15.74 6.89
CA ARG A 243 19.03 16.25 5.96
C ARG A 243 17.68 16.55 6.61
N GLY A 244 17.52 16.28 7.90
CA GLY A 244 16.26 16.50 8.61
C GLY A 244 15.12 15.56 8.19
N ILE A 245 15.44 14.39 7.62
CA ILE A 245 14.46 13.40 7.15
C ILE A 245 14.51 12.08 7.94
N TYR A 246 15.20 12.07 9.08
CA TYR A 246 15.45 10.87 9.88
C TYR A 246 14.16 10.12 10.26
N HIS A 247 13.11 10.83 10.67
CA HIS A 247 11.82 10.22 11.03
C HIS A 247 11.15 9.53 9.83
N ARG A 248 11.19 10.14 8.65
CA ARG A 248 10.65 9.54 7.41
C ARG A 248 11.44 8.31 6.99
N TYR A 249 12.77 8.38 7.11
CA TYR A 249 13.65 7.24 6.89
C TYR A 249 13.37 6.09 7.87
N CYS A 250 13.14 6.39 9.15
CA CYS A 250 12.73 5.39 10.13
C CYS A 250 11.38 4.75 9.79
N MET A 251 10.41 5.54 9.30
CA MET A 251 9.10 5.02 8.85
C MET A 251 9.26 4.07 7.66
N GLU A 252 10.06 4.45 6.66
CA GLU A 252 10.37 3.61 5.50
C GLU A 252 11.06 2.31 5.95
N ARG A 253 12.15 2.42 6.71
CA ARG A 253 12.95 1.29 7.18
C ARG A 253 12.13 0.35 8.06
N ALA A 254 11.29 0.87 8.96
CA ALA A 254 10.43 0.04 9.80
C ALA A 254 9.38 -0.72 8.98
N ALA A 255 8.78 -0.10 7.96
CA ALA A 255 7.87 -0.79 7.05
C ALA A 255 8.58 -1.93 6.28
N VAL A 256 9.85 -1.71 5.91
CA VAL A 256 10.70 -2.75 5.32
C VAL A 256 10.99 -3.86 6.34
N HIS A 257 11.36 -3.62 7.60
CA HIS A 257 11.68 -4.77 8.46
C HIS A 257 10.46 -5.59 8.93
N GLN A 258 9.24 -5.09 8.76
CA GLN A 258 8.03 -5.71 9.28
C GLN A 258 7.20 -6.49 8.24
N PHE A 259 7.54 -6.47 6.94
CA PHE A 259 6.73 -7.11 5.90
C PHE A 259 6.75 -8.66 5.97
N THR A 260 5.77 -9.28 5.32
CA THR A 260 5.81 -10.73 5.01
C THR A 260 6.53 -11.00 3.68
N THR A 261 6.32 -10.16 2.67
CA THR A 261 7.11 -10.16 1.42
C THR A 261 7.50 -8.75 0.98
N PHE A 262 8.70 -8.59 0.39
CA PHE A 262 9.19 -7.31 -0.13
C PHE A 262 9.56 -7.32 -1.59
N LEU A 263 9.20 -6.21 -2.22
CA LEU A 263 9.35 -5.95 -3.63
C LEU A 263 10.01 -4.58 -3.80
N GLN A 264 11.08 -4.53 -4.60
CA GLN A 264 11.62 -3.27 -5.08
C GLN A 264 11.39 -3.16 -6.59
N VAL A 265 10.81 -2.05 -7.04
CA VAL A 265 10.65 -1.77 -8.46
C VAL A 265 11.90 -1.05 -8.96
N LEU A 266 12.69 -1.72 -9.80
CA LEU A 266 13.84 -1.10 -10.45
C LEU A 266 13.43 -0.54 -11.81
N LYS A 267 13.50 0.79 -11.96
CA LYS A 267 13.36 1.44 -13.26
C LYS A 267 14.69 1.35 -14.00
N SER A 268 14.88 0.28 -14.79
CA SER A 268 15.96 0.22 -15.79
C SER A 268 15.56 0.99 -17.07
N PRO A 269 16.50 1.39 -17.95
CA PRO A 269 16.18 2.07 -19.22
C PRO A 269 15.22 1.23 -20.08
N PRO A 270 14.54 1.82 -21.07
CA PRO A 270 13.22 1.38 -21.52
C PRO A 270 13.24 -0.07 -22.00
N GLY A 271 12.52 -0.95 -21.30
CA GLY A 271 12.27 -2.30 -21.81
C GLY A 271 11.82 -3.33 -20.80
N ASN A 272 12.25 -3.29 -19.53
CA ASN A 272 11.86 -4.30 -18.55
C ASN A 272 11.71 -3.70 -17.15
N LEU A 273 10.47 -3.61 -16.67
CA LEU A 273 10.18 -3.48 -15.25
C LEU A 273 10.66 -4.78 -14.60
N SER A 274 11.79 -4.75 -13.90
CA SER A 274 12.28 -5.91 -13.16
C SER A 274 11.81 -5.75 -11.72
N ILE A 275 10.89 -6.61 -11.29
CA ILE A 275 10.44 -6.72 -9.91
C ILE A 275 11.45 -7.62 -9.19
N CYS A 276 12.20 -7.07 -8.23
CA CYS A 276 13.08 -7.88 -7.40
C CYS A 276 12.30 -8.28 -6.14
N LEU A 277 11.97 -9.58 -6.03
CA LEU A 277 11.50 -10.21 -4.80
C LEU A 277 12.72 -10.45 -3.91
N SER A 278 12.83 -9.72 -2.81
CA SER A 278 13.88 -9.91 -1.82
C SER A 278 13.22 -10.21 -0.48
N VAL A 279 13.20 -11.48 -0.07
CA VAL A 279 12.90 -11.86 1.30
C VAL A 279 14.19 -11.69 2.10
N ASN A 280 14.21 -10.73 3.03
CA ASN A 280 15.32 -10.43 3.95
C ASN A 280 16.67 -10.09 3.30
N GLN A 281 16.92 -8.79 3.08
CA GLN A 281 18.24 -8.16 3.26
C GLN A 281 18.13 -6.64 3.16
N MET A 282 17.75 -6.01 4.28
CA MET A 282 18.17 -4.67 4.71
C MET A 282 18.13 -4.68 6.23
#